data_AF-A0A8C1LUX9-F1
#
_entry.id   AF-A0A8C1LUX9-F1
#
_cell.length_a   1.000
_cell.length_b   1.000
_cell.length_c   1.000
_cell.angle_alpha   90.00
_cell.angle_beta   90.00
_cell.angle_gamma   90.00
#
_symmetry.space_group_name_H-M   'P 1'
#
loop_
_entity.id
_entity.type
_entity.pdbx_description
1 polymer ?
#
loop_
_entity_poly.entity_id
_entity_poly.type
_entity_poly.pdbx_seq_one_letter_code
_entity_poly.pdbx_strand_id
1 'polypeptide(L)' 'CVWARARLPRRIRIRDPNQGGRDITEEIMSGGRSGSTPTPPQVMNTP' A
#
# COMPACT_ATOMS: atom_id res chain seq x y z
N CYS A 1 -9.97 22.98 -21.84
CA CYS A 1 -9.14 23.02 -20.61
C CYS A 1 -9.99 23.23 -19.35
N VAL A 2 -10.87 22.28 -19.01
CA VAL A 2 -11.65 22.29 -17.74
C VAL A 2 -11.08 21.27 -16.73
N TRP A 3 -10.18 20.38 -17.16
CA TRP A 3 -9.50 19.39 -16.33
C TRP A 3 -8.23 19.88 -15.61
N ALA A 4 -7.72 21.07 -15.95
CA ALA A 4 -6.45 21.59 -15.41
C ALA A 4 -6.53 22.15 -13.98
N ARG A 5 -7.71 22.11 -13.32
CA ARG A 5 -7.87 22.53 -11.90
C ARG A 5 -7.69 21.37 -10.91
N ALA A 6 -6.93 20.33 -11.29
CA ALA A 6 -6.49 19.32 -10.33
C ALA A 6 -5.45 19.94 -9.39
N ARG A 7 -5.92 20.48 -8.27
CA ARG A 7 -5.07 20.91 -7.16
C ARG A 7 -4.27 19.68 -6.72
N LEU A 8 -2.94 19.71 -6.93
CA LEU A 8 -2.07 18.66 -6.40
C LEU A 8 -2.34 18.53 -4.90
N PRO A 9 -2.58 17.31 -4.39
CA PRO A 9 -2.91 17.13 -2.99
C PRO A 9 -1.71 17.59 -2.16
N ARG A 10 -2.01 18.36 -1.10
CA ARG A 10 -1.05 18.58 -0.01
C ARG A 10 -0.57 17.21 0.44
N ARG A 11 0.74 16.97 0.34
CA ARG A 11 1.48 15.73 0.68
C ARG A 11 0.60 14.66 1.35
N ILE A 12 0.22 13.64 0.57
CA ILE A 12 -0.60 12.52 1.06
C ILE A 12 0.24 11.70 2.02
N ARG A 13 -0.34 11.33 3.16
CA ARG A 13 0.28 10.44 4.15
C ARG A 13 -0.48 9.12 4.18
N ILE A 14 0.22 8.02 3.96
CA ILE A 14 -0.33 6.67 3.86
C ILE A 14 0.10 5.90 5.11
N ARG A 15 -0.87 5.33 5.84
CA ARG A 15 -0.64 4.54 7.06
C ARG A 15 -1.16 3.12 6.87
N ASP A 16 -0.35 2.12 7.21
CA ASP A 16 -0.74 0.72 7.11
C ASP A 16 -1.46 0.25 8.39
N PRO A 17 -2.76 -0.15 8.32
CA PRO A 17 -3.48 -0.67 9.48
C PRO A 17 -2.90 -2.00 9.99
N ASN A 18 -2.30 -2.81 9.12
CA ASN A 18 -1.72 -4.12 9.48
C ASN A 18 -0.34 -3.98 10.15
N GLN A 19 0.30 -2.82 10.04
CA GLN A 19 1.58 -2.50 10.70
C GLN A 19 1.43 -1.45 11.81
N GLY A 20 0.28 -1.39 12.48
CA GLY A 20 0.07 -0.49 13.62
C GLY A 20 0.02 0.99 13.24
N GLY A 21 -0.41 1.31 12.01
CA GLY A 21 -0.51 2.69 11.54
C GLY A 21 0.84 3.31 11.15
N ARG A 22 1.86 2.49 10.91
CA ARG A 22 3.17 2.92 10.40
C ARG A 22 2.99 3.74 9.13
N ASP A 23 3.69 4.86 9.07
CA ASP A 23 3.73 5.72 7.88
C ASP A 23 4.58 5.03 6.79
N ILE A 24 3.91 4.56 5.74
CA ILE A 24 4.53 3.85 4.60
C ILE A 24 4.59 4.76 3.36
N THR A 25 4.38 6.07 3.53
CA THR A 25 4.30 7.04 2.42
C THR A 25 5.52 7.00 1.52
N GLU A 26 6.73 6.99 2.10
CA GLU A 26 7.98 6.95 1.34
C GLU A 26 8.19 5.61 0.61
N GLU A 27 7.74 4.52 1.22
CA GLU A 27 7.81 3.18 0.61
C GLU A 27 6.87 3.08 -0.60
N ILE A 28 5.66 3.64 -0.50
CA ILE A 28 4.72 3.70 -1.62
C ILE A 28 5.16 4.68 -2.70
N MET A 29 5.67 5.87 -2.34
CA MET A 29 6.17 6.86 -3.31
C MET A 29 7.41 6.38 -4.05
N SER A 30 8.28 5.60 -3.39
CA SER A 30 9.45 4.99 -4.03
C SER A 30 9.12 3.75 -4.87
N GLY A 31 7.85 3.32 -4.92
CA GLY A 31 7.45 2.07 -5.58
C GLY A 31 7.98 0.82 -4.87
N GLY A 32 8.36 0.97 -3.60
CA GLY A 32 8.84 -0.07 -2.71
C GLY A 32 7.76 -1.10 -2.45
N ARG A 33 8.07 -2.32 -2.84
CA ARG A 33 7.28 -3.53 -2.70
C ARG A 33 7.04 -3.87 -1.22
N SER A 34 6.02 -3.28 -0.58
CA SER A 34 5.53 -3.76 0.71
C SER A 34 4.77 -5.07 0.50
N GLY A 35 5.44 -6.18 0.81
CA GLY A 35 4.90 -7.52 0.68
C GLY A 35 3.66 -7.74 1.55
N SER A 36 2.58 -8.13 0.89
CA SER A 36 1.70 -9.20 1.33
C SER A 36 0.90 -9.62 0.10
N THR A 37 1.50 -10.45 -0.76
CA THR A 37 0.68 -11.48 -1.37
C THR A 37 0.47 -12.48 -0.23
N PRO A 38 -0.72 -12.60 0.38
CA PRO A 38 -0.96 -13.70 1.28
C PRO A 38 -0.81 -14.95 0.43
N THR A 39 0.29 -15.69 0.57
CA THR A 39 0.34 -17.04 0.04
C THR A 39 -0.82 -17.76 0.73
N PRO A 40 -1.85 -18.22 0.00
CA PRO A 40 -2.91 -18.96 0.64
C PRO A 40 -2.27 -20.15 1.35
N PRO A 41 -2.65 -20.44 2.61
CA PRO A 41 -2.13 -21.61 3.31
C PRO A 41 -2.40 -22.81 2.42
N GLN A 42 -1.32 -23.45 1.96
CA GLN A 42 -1.43 -24.72 1.25
C GLN A 42 -1.99 -25.69 2.30
N VAL A 43 -3.28 -25.99 2.24
CA VAL A 43 -3.86 -27.03 3.09
C VAL A 43 -3.11 -28.31 2.72
N MET A 44 -2.25 -28.77 3.63
CA MET A 44 -1.52 -30.02 3.48
C MET A 44 -2.55 -31.15 3.54
N ASN A 45 -3.09 -31.53 2.39
CA ASN A 45 -3.81 -32.79 2.25
C ASN A 45 -2.75 -33.90 2.20
N THR A 46 -2.40 -34.43 3.37
CA THR A 46 -1.75 -35.73 3.52
C THR A 46 -2.82 -36.83 3.53
N PRO A 47 -2.94 -37.67 2.49
CA PRO A 47 -3.41 -39.04 2.63
C PRO A 47 -2.29 -39.99 3.10
#